data_AF-S4PT04-F1
#
_entry.id   AF-S4PT04-F1
#
_cell.length_a   1.000
_cell.length_b   1.000
_cell.length_c   1.000
_cell.angle_alpha   90.00
_cell.angle_beta   90.00
_cell.angle_gamma   90.00
#
_symmetry.space_group_name_H-M   'P 1'
#
loop_
_entity.id
_entity.type
_entity.pdbx_description
1 polymer ?
#
loop_
_entity_poly.entity_id
_entity_poly.type
_entity_poly.pdbx_seq_one_letter_code
_entity_poly.pdbx_strand_id
1 'polypeptide(L)'
;HAAAPQDKIRTRPHHKTFSKHVRRTRPNLTPGAVCILLAGRHAGKRVVLLAVLPSGLLLVTGPFAYNSCPLRRVPQRYVIGTSTRLDLGAFQLPAHLDDAYFKKNKKSAKRSVKRKEGE
;
A
#
# COMPACT_ATOMS: atom_id res chain seq x y z
N HIS A 1 9.36 -58.69 -7.68
CA HIS A 1 8.30 -57.82 -7.10
C HIS A 1 8.50 -56.40 -7.59
N ALA A 2 7.64 -55.91 -8.48
CA ALA A 2 7.73 -54.56 -9.06
C ALA A 2 7.10 -53.54 -8.10
N ALA A 3 7.84 -52.45 -7.80
CA ALA A 3 7.35 -51.35 -6.98
C ALA A 3 6.27 -50.56 -7.73
N ALA A 4 5.09 -50.42 -7.12
CA ALA A 4 4.00 -49.61 -7.67
C ALA A 4 4.43 -48.12 -7.75
N PRO A 5 4.15 -47.40 -8.84
CA PRO A 5 4.46 -45.99 -8.94
C PRO A 5 3.53 -45.22 -7.98
N GLN A 6 4.11 -44.28 -7.24
CA GLN A 6 3.39 -43.41 -6.30
C GLN A 6 2.20 -42.72 -6.98
N ASP A 7 1.05 -42.68 -6.30
CA ASP A 7 -0.16 -42.00 -6.78
C ASP A 7 0.16 -40.57 -7.25
N LYS A 8 -0.14 -40.26 -8.51
CA LYS A 8 0.03 -38.90 -9.06
C LYS A 8 -0.81 -37.92 -8.26
N ILE A 9 -0.15 -36.99 -7.57
CA ILE A 9 -0.81 -35.89 -6.85
C ILE A 9 -1.69 -35.13 -7.84
N ARG A 10 -3.01 -35.16 -7.62
CA ARG A 10 -4.00 -34.50 -8.48
C ARG A 10 -3.79 -32.98 -8.43
N THR A 11 -3.39 -32.37 -9.54
CA THR A 11 -3.10 -30.95 -9.62
C THR A 11 -4.38 -30.12 -9.48
N ARG A 12 -4.39 -29.17 -8.54
CA ARG A 12 -5.50 -28.24 -8.33
C ARG A 12 -5.43 -27.07 -9.31
N PRO A 13 -6.56 -26.53 -9.78
CA PRO A 13 -6.57 -25.34 -10.63
C PRO A 13 -5.96 -24.15 -9.87
N HIS A 14 -5.10 -23.41 -10.57
CA HIS A 14 -4.37 -22.30 -9.98
C HIS A 14 -5.29 -21.07 -9.79
N HIS A 15 -5.39 -20.57 -8.55
CA HIS A 15 -6.14 -19.35 -8.27
C HIS A 15 -5.44 -18.11 -8.85
N LYS A 16 -6.18 -17.04 -9.20
CA LYS A 16 -5.57 -15.80 -9.72
C LYS A 16 -4.56 -15.24 -8.71
N THR A 17 -3.33 -14.98 -9.18
CA THR A 17 -2.27 -14.35 -8.37
C THR A 17 -2.68 -12.94 -7.98
N PHE A 18 -2.14 -12.43 -6.87
CA PHE A 18 -2.43 -11.07 -6.40
C PHE A 18 -2.18 -10.01 -7.48
N SER A 19 -1.16 -10.17 -8.32
CA SER A 19 -0.85 -9.25 -9.42
C SER A 19 -1.98 -9.09 -10.44
N LYS A 20 -2.84 -10.11 -10.61
CA LYS A 20 -3.95 -10.13 -11.57
C LYS A 20 -5.30 -9.74 -10.93
N HIS A 21 -5.30 -9.31 -9.67
CA HIS A 21 -6.52 -8.91 -8.98
C HIS A 21 -6.94 -7.50 -9.41
N VAL A 22 -8.23 -7.33 -9.68
CA VAL A 22 -8.82 -6.01 -9.96
C VAL A 22 -8.73 -5.15 -8.71
N ARG A 23 -8.22 -3.92 -8.86
CA ARG A 23 -8.17 -2.93 -7.78
C ARG A 23 -9.38 -2.02 -7.85
N ARG A 24 -10.17 -1.99 -6.78
CA ARG A 24 -11.34 -1.13 -6.66
C ARG A 24 -11.08 -0.09 -5.58
N THR A 25 -11.10 1.17 -5.97
CA THR A 25 -11.02 2.30 -5.03
C THR A 25 -12.41 2.82 -4.69
N ARG A 26 -12.55 3.37 -3.48
CA ARG A 26 -13.81 4.03 -3.09
C ARG A 26 -13.96 5.33 -3.87
N PRO A 27 -15.19 5.70 -4.25
CA PRO A 27 -15.45 6.90 -5.04
C PRO A 27 -15.09 8.21 -4.32
N ASN A 28 -15.05 8.22 -2.98
CA ASN A 28 -14.65 9.38 -2.21
C ASN A 28 -13.12 9.61 -2.15
N LEU A 29 -12.32 8.66 -2.64
CA LEU A 29 -10.86 8.72 -2.62
C LEU A 29 -10.33 9.16 -3.99
N THR A 30 -10.52 10.43 -4.29
CA THR A 30 -10.01 11.07 -5.50
C THR A 30 -8.65 11.74 -5.23
N PRO A 31 -7.74 11.81 -6.21
CA PRO A 31 -6.57 12.68 -6.12
C PRO A 31 -6.95 14.08 -5.62
N GLY A 32 -6.17 14.63 -4.69
CA GLY A 32 -6.41 15.91 -4.02
C GLY A 32 -7.33 15.82 -2.79
N ALA A 33 -8.01 14.69 -2.54
CA ALA A 33 -8.85 14.53 -1.37
C ALA A 33 -8.03 14.54 -0.08
N VAL A 34 -8.54 15.25 0.94
CA VAL A 34 -7.99 15.19 2.29
C VAL A 34 -8.50 13.90 2.95
N CYS A 35 -7.57 13.25 3.64
CA CYS A 35 -7.72 11.93 4.21
C CYS A 35 -7.27 11.94 5.67
N ILE A 36 -7.92 11.14 6.52
CA ILE A 36 -7.52 10.93 7.91
C ILE A 36 -6.96 9.51 8.03
N LEU A 37 -5.72 9.39 8.49
CA LEU A 37 -5.08 8.09 8.75
C LEU A 37 -5.61 7.50 10.05
N LEU A 38 -6.02 6.24 10.02
CA LEU A 38 -6.57 5.55 11.19
C LEU A 38 -5.53 4.71 11.95
N ALA A 39 -4.45 4.32 11.28
CA ALA A 39 -3.48 3.38 11.84
C ALA A 39 -2.03 3.75 11.50
N GLY A 40 -1.11 3.25 12.33
CA GLY A 40 0.33 3.48 12.23
C GLY A 40 0.79 4.76 12.95
N ARG A 41 2.08 5.08 12.82
CA ARG A 41 2.72 6.22 13.52
C ARG A 41 2.07 7.58 13.24
N HIS A 42 1.34 7.70 12.14
CA HIS A 42 0.71 8.95 11.70
C HIS A 42 -0.82 8.91 11.84
N ALA A 43 -1.37 8.02 12.66
CA ALA A 43 -2.80 7.96 12.95
C ALA A 43 -3.32 9.30 13.50
N GLY A 44 -4.56 9.65 13.17
CA GLY A 44 -5.22 10.91 13.51
C GLY A 44 -4.80 12.12 12.66
N LYS A 45 -3.70 12.01 11.89
CA LYS A 45 -3.22 13.14 11.06
C LYS A 45 -4.00 13.28 9.77
N ARG A 46 -4.25 14.53 9.38
CA ARG A 46 -4.81 14.89 8.07
C ARG A 46 -3.72 14.90 7.02
N VAL A 47 -4.00 14.28 5.88
CA VAL A 47 -3.04 14.06 4.79
C VAL A 47 -3.75 14.17 3.46
N VAL A 48 -3.00 14.47 2.40
CA VAL A 48 -3.51 14.66 1.04
C VAL A 48 -3.25 13.40 0.23
N LEU A 49 -4.28 12.91 -0.46
CA LEU A 49 -4.18 11.82 -1.41
C LEU A 49 -3.60 12.35 -2.73
N LEU A 50 -2.47 11.80 -3.17
CA LEU A 50 -1.84 12.20 -4.43
C LEU A 50 -2.30 11.34 -5.60
N ALA A 51 -2.24 10.02 -5.43
CA ALA A 51 -2.58 9.06 -6.47
C ALA A 51 -2.93 7.70 -5.89
N VAL A 52 -3.53 6.84 -6.71
CA VAL A 52 -3.75 5.42 -6.44
C VAL A 52 -2.71 4.64 -7.22
N LEU A 53 -1.90 3.83 -6.53
CA LEU A 53 -0.86 3.03 -7.16
C LEU A 53 -1.43 1.75 -7.80
N PRO A 54 -0.71 1.12 -8.75
CA PRO A 54 -1.14 -0.13 -9.38
C PRO A 54 -1.40 -1.29 -8.40
N SER A 55 -0.75 -1.29 -7.23
CA SER A 55 -1.04 -2.24 -6.14
C SER A 55 -2.42 -2.05 -5.50
N GLY A 56 -3.12 -0.96 -5.76
CA GLY A 56 -4.35 -0.55 -5.07
C GLY A 56 -4.09 0.15 -3.74
N LEU A 57 -2.84 0.46 -3.42
CA LEU A 57 -2.48 1.29 -2.27
C LEU A 57 -2.58 2.77 -2.62
N LEU A 58 -2.90 3.58 -1.62
CA LEU A 58 -2.99 5.01 -1.74
C LEU A 58 -1.61 5.64 -1.52
N LEU A 59 -1.18 6.50 -2.43
CA LEU A 59 -0.02 7.35 -2.24
C LEU A 59 -0.45 8.66 -1.58
N VAL A 60 0.05 8.88 -0.38
CA VAL A 60 -0.40 9.95 0.49
C VAL A 60 0.79 10.79 0.93
N THR A 61 0.59 12.09 1.04
CA THR A 61 1.54 13.02 1.64
C THR A 61 0.80 13.89 2.65
N GLY A 62 1.36 14.10 3.84
CA GLY A 62 0.94 15.24 4.65
C GLY A 62 2.05 16.25 4.56
N PRO A 63 1.88 17.38 3.83
CA PRO A 63 2.95 18.35 3.57
C PRO A 63 3.92 18.44 4.75
N PHE A 64 5.16 17.99 4.54
CA PHE A 64 6.03 17.53 5.65
C PHE A 64 6.27 18.64 6.69
N ALA A 65 6.32 19.89 6.21
CA ALA A 65 6.43 21.09 7.04
C ALA A 65 5.29 21.26 8.05
N TYR A 66 4.07 20.79 7.74
CA TYR A 66 2.89 20.99 8.58
C TYR A 66 2.59 19.80 9.47
N ASN A 67 2.55 18.59 8.89
CA ASN A 67 2.02 17.40 9.59
C ASN A 67 3.10 16.35 9.89
N SER A 68 4.35 16.59 9.48
CA SER A 68 5.47 15.66 9.61
C SER A 68 5.17 14.26 9.04
N CYS A 69 4.28 14.19 8.04
CA CYS A 69 3.85 12.97 7.38
C CYS A 69 4.58 12.85 6.04
N PRO A 70 5.63 12.01 5.94
CA PRO A 70 6.34 11.87 4.68
C PRO A 70 5.45 11.24 3.61
N LEU A 71 5.94 11.29 2.37
CA LEU A 71 5.38 10.54 1.25
C LEU A 71 5.31 9.04 1.62
N ARG A 72 4.10 8.49 1.69
CA ARG A 72 3.87 7.15 2.24
C ARG A 72 2.74 6.44 1.52
N ARG A 73 2.92 5.13 1.32
CA ARG A 73 1.85 4.23 0.87
C ARG A 73 0.99 3.78 2.03
N VAL A 74 -0.33 3.85 1.87
CA VAL A 74 -1.31 3.47 2.90
C VAL A 74 -2.41 2.61 2.29
N PRO A 75 -2.87 1.54 2.98
CA PRO A 75 -4.03 0.79 2.54
C PRO A 75 -5.30 1.63 2.69
N GLN A 76 -6.16 1.58 1.68
CA GLN A 76 -7.46 2.26 1.70
C GLN A 76 -8.35 1.94 2.92
N ARG A 77 -8.20 0.76 3.52
CA ARG A 77 -8.96 0.34 4.71
C ARG A 77 -8.68 1.19 5.95
N TYR A 78 -7.49 1.79 6.03
CA TYR A 78 -7.06 2.60 7.17
C TYR A 78 -7.16 4.11 6.92
N VAL A 79 -8.02 4.49 5.97
CA VAL A 79 -8.20 5.89 5.59
C VAL A 79 -9.68 6.25 5.57
N ILE A 80 -9.99 7.38 6.20
CA ILE A 80 -11.27 8.07 6.02
C ILE A 80 -11.04 9.20 5.03
N GLY A 81 -11.62 9.09 3.84
CA GLY A 81 -11.67 10.20 2.88
C GLY A 81 -12.72 11.21 3.34
N THR A 82 -12.33 12.47 3.50
CA THR A 82 -13.23 13.56 3.86
C THR A 82 -13.83 14.20 2.60
N SER A 83 -14.80 15.10 2.77
CA SER A 83 -15.38 15.88 1.66
C SER A 83 -14.45 17.00 1.17
N THR A 84 -13.47 17.40 1.98
CA THR A 84 -12.51 18.44 1.64
C THR A 84 -11.57 17.96 0.55
N ARG A 85 -11.47 18.74 -0.53
CA ARG A 85 -10.57 18.47 -1.66
C ARG A 85 -9.68 19.68 -1.89
N LEU A 86 -8.41 19.41 -2.18
CA LEU A 86 -7.44 20.40 -2.62
C LEU A 86 -7.26 20.25 -4.12
N ASP A 87 -7.22 21.37 -4.82
CA ASP A 87 -6.79 21.38 -6.21
C ASP A 87 -5.28 21.17 -6.26
N LEU A 88 -4.86 20.16 -7.02
CA LEU A 88 -3.45 19.81 -7.19
C LEU A 88 -2.80 20.53 -8.38
N GLY A 89 -3.58 21.29 -9.17
CA GLY A 89 -3.09 22.10 -10.29
C GLY A 89 -2.23 21.28 -11.26
N ALA A 90 -0.99 21.74 -11.50
CA ALA A 90 -0.04 21.10 -12.40
C ALA A 90 0.75 19.92 -11.79
N PHE A 91 0.33 19.40 -10.63
CA PHE A 91 1.05 18.31 -9.98
C PHE A 91 0.96 17.03 -10.81
N GLN A 92 2.11 16.57 -11.28
CA GLN A 92 2.27 15.28 -11.93
C GLN A 92 3.07 14.36 -11.01
N LEU A 93 2.58 13.13 -10.81
CA LEU A 93 3.31 12.14 -10.07
C LEU A 93 4.56 11.72 -10.89
N PRO A 94 5.78 11.90 -10.36
CA PRO A 94 6.98 11.42 -11.03
C PRO A 94 6.95 9.91 -11.27
N ALA A 95 7.35 9.47 -12.46
CA ALA A 95 7.28 8.05 -12.88
C ALA A 95 8.09 7.08 -12.00
N HIS A 96 9.09 7.57 -11.27
CA HIS A 96 9.89 6.73 -10.38
C HIS A 96 9.18 6.40 -9.05
N LEU A 97 8.08 7.09 -8.72
CA LEU A 97 7.35 6.92 -7.45
C LEU A 97 6.31 5.80 -7.52
N ASP A 98 6.81 4.60 -7.82
CA ASP A 98 6.03 3.38 -7.94
C ASP A 98 6.05 2.51 -6.68
N ASP A 99 5.27 1.43 -6.70
CA ASP A 99 5.24 0.44 -5.63
C ASP A 99 6.60 -0.19 -5.30
N ALA A 100 7.50 -0.24 -6.28
CA ALA A 100 8.86 -0.74 -6.12
C ALA A 100 9.73 0.22 -5.29
N TYR A 101 9.59 1.53 -5.51
CA TYR A 101 10.34 2.57 -4.80
C TYR A 101 10.13 2.49 -3.29
N PHE A 102 8.88 2.28 -2.87
CA PHE A 102 8.51 2.21 -1.46
C PHE A 102 8.67 0.81 -0.85
N LYS A 103 9.26 -0.15 -1.57
CA LYS A 103 9.43 -1.52 -1.05
C LYS A 103 10.48 -1.51 0.06
N LYS A 104 10.18 -2.17 1.19
CA LYS A 104 11.10 -2.22 2.33
C LYS A 104 12.37 -2.98 1.94
N ASN A 105 13.54 -2.39 2.21
CA ASN A 105 14.83 -3.04 1.99
C ASN A 105 14.96 -4.32 2.84
N LYS A 106 15.45 -5.41 2.23
CA LYS A 106 15.57 -6.73 2.90
C LYS A 106 16.40 -6.66 4.20
N LYS A 107 17.45 -5.83 4.22
CA LYS A 107 18.30 -5.60 5.42
C LYS A 107 17.52 -4.97 6.58
N SER A 108 16.62 -4.02 6.30
CA SER A 108 15.79 -3.39 7.34
C SER A 108 14.63 -4.29 7.77
N ALA A 109 14.19 -5.23 6.93
CA ALA A 109 13.22 -6.26 7.31
C ALA A 109 13.81 -7.24 8.33
N LYS A 110 15.02 -7.77 8.10
CA LYS A 110 15.71 -8.69 9.04
C LYS A 110 15.94 -8.04 10.41
N ARG A 111 16.36 -6.77 10.43
CA ARG A 111 16.59 -6.02 11.68
C ARG A 111 15.32 -5.80 12.50
N SER A 112 14.15 -5.66 11.84
CA SER A 112 12.87 -5.54 12.54
C SER A 112 12.32 -6.87 13.06
N VAL A 113 12.67 -8.01 12.45
CA VAL A 113 12.28 -9.34 12.94
C VAL A 113 13.08 -9.67 14.21
N LYS A 114 14.40 -9.45 14.19
CA LYS A 114 15.27 -9.68 15.36
C LYS A 114 14.89 -8.86 16.60
N ARG A 115 14.33 -7.65 16.41
CA ARG A 115 13.83 -6.82 17.52
C ARG A 115 12.50 -7.30 18.10
N LYS A 116 11.71 -8.10 17.36
CA LYS A 116 10.42 -8.64 17.82
C LYS A 116 10.54 -10.00 18.52
N GLU A 117 11.64 -10.73 18.29
CA GLU A 117 11.90 -12.04 18.92
C GLU A 117 12.58 -11.93 20.29
N GLY A 118 13.01 -10.73 20.69
CA GLY A 118 13.72 -10.47 21.95
C GLY A 118 12.98 -9.55 22.91
N GLU A 119 11.66 -9.41 22.75
CA GLU A 119 10.72 -8.84 23.71
C GLU A 119 9.78 -9.95 24.20
#